data_AF-A0A3N5JIF1-F1
#
_entry.id   AF-A0A3N5JIF1-F1
#
_cell.length_a   1.000
_cell.length_b   1.000
_cell.length_c   1.000
_cell.angle_alpha   90.00
_cell.angle_beta   90.00
_cell.angle_gamma   90.00
#
_symmetry.space_group_name_H-M   'P 1'
#
loop_
_entity.id
_entity.type
_entity.pdbx_description
1 polymer ?
#
loop_
_entity_poly.entity_id
_entity_poly.type
_entity_poly.pdbx_seq_one_letter_code
_entity_poly.pdbx_strand_id
1 'polypeptide(L)'
;MNIFQVEDGKNEEIQAFLDLPFSLYRDCPQWVPPLASEAGSQLDRRHPFYRHSDAAFFLVRESTGRAAGRIAVLDNRHFNEFNRERTAFFYLFE
;
A
#
# COMPACT_ATOMS: atom_id res chain seq x y z
N MET A 1 4.05 7.37 -17.91
CA MET A 1 3.68 6.82 -16.60
C MET A 1 4.18 7.79 -15.54
N ASN A 2 3.40 8.01 -14.48
CA ASN A 2 3.77 8.87 -13.36
C ASN A 2 3.71 8.08 -12.06
N ILE A 3 4.67 8.30 -11.18
CA ILE A 3 4.73 7.71 -9.83
C ILE A 3 4.43 8.82 -8.84
N PHE A 4 3.54 8.55 -7.88
CA PHE A 4 3.25 9.49 -6.81
C PHE A 4 2.99 8.73 -5.51
N GLN A 5 3.26 9.40 -4.40
CA GLN A 5 2.91 8.91 -3.07
C GLN A 5 1.41 9.13 -2.86
N VAL A 6 0.72 8.13 -2.34
CA VAL A 6 -0.68 8.22 -1.94
C VAL A 6 -0.74 9.03 -0.65
N GLU A 7 -1.46 10.14 -0.67
CA GLU A 7 -1.59 11.03 0.47
C GLU A 7 -2.78 10.67 1.36
N ASP A 8 -2.62 10.84 2.67
CA ASP A 8 -3.71 10.58 3.60
C ASP A 8 -4.89 11.54 3.37
N GLY A 9 -6.10 11.00 3.40
CA GLY A 9 -7.32 11.77 3.11
C GLY A 9 -7.61 11.99 1.63
N LYS A 10 -6.74 11.54 0.71
CA LYS A 10 -7.05 11.46 -0.72
C LYS A 10 -7.79 10.17 -1.05
N ASN A 11 -9.10 10.15 -0.78
CA ASN A 11 -9.95 8.97 -0.94
C ASN A 11 -9.84 8.32 -2.34
N GLU A 12 -9.71 9.11 -3.40
CA GLU A 12 -9.57 8.57 -4.76
C GLU A 12 -8.23 7.83 -4.98
N GLU A 13 -7.15 8.32 -4.38
CA GLU A 13 -5.83 7.69 -4.49
C GLU A 13 -5.76 6.41 -3.66
N ILE A 14 -6.31 6.46 -2.45
CA ILE A 14 -6.47 5.31 -1.56
C ILE A 14 -7.31 4.23 -2.24
N GLN A 15 -8.46 4.61 -2.81
CA GLN A 15 -9.32 3.66 -3.50
C GLN A 15 -8.62 3.05 -4.72
N ALA A 16 -7.93 3.86 -5.52
CA ALA A 16 -7.16 3.35 -6.66
C ALA A 16 -6.04 2.38 -6.22
N PHE A 17 -5.40 2.64 -5.08
CA PHE A 17 -4.40 1.74 -4.49
C PHE A 17 -5.03 0.41 -4.05
N LEU A 18 -6.20 0.45 -3.42
CA LEU A 18 -6.92 -0.74 -2.93
C LEU A 18 -7.52 -1.58 -4.07
N ASP A 19 -8.03 -0.93 -5.11
CA ASP A 19 -8.72 -1.58 -6.23
C ASP A 19 -7.77 -2.22 -7.24
N LEU A 20 -6.52 -1.76 -7.33
CA LEU A 20 -5.55 -2.26 -8.31
C LEU A 20 -5.43 -3.80 -8.33
N PRO A 21 -5.21 -4.52 -7.22
CA PRO A 21 -5.13 -5.98 -7.24
C PRO A 21 -6.45 -6.63 -7.72
N PHE A 22 -7.61 -6.07 -7.39
CA PHE A 22 -8.90 -6.56 -7.92
C PHE A 22 -9.00 -6.40 -9.44
N SER A 23 -8.42 -5.33 -9.99
CA SER A 23 -8.36 -5.14 -11.43
C SER A 23 -7.36 -6.09 -12.08
N LEU A 24 -6.18 -6.29 -11.49
CA LEU A 24 -5.10 -7.10 -12.07
C LEU A 24 -5.43 -8.59 -12.04
N TYR A 25 -6.05 -9.06 -10.96
CA TYR A 25 -6.31 -10.48 -10.72
C TYR A 25 -7.77 -10.89 -10.97
N ARG A 26 -8.57 -10.03 -11.63
CA ARG A 26 -9.98 -10.29 -11.94
C ARG A 26 -10.24 -11.66 -12.58
N ASP A 27 -9.36 -12.06 -13.50
CA ASP A 27 -9.51 -13.30 -14.28
C ASP A 27 -8.60 -14.43 -13.75
N CYS A 28 -8.09 -14.29 -12.52
CA CYS A 28 -7.27 -15.30 -11.85
C CYS A 28 -8.12 -16.09 -10.83
N PRO A 29 -8.65 -17.28 -11.16
CA PRO A 29 -9.54 -18.02 -10.28
C PRO A 29 -8.88 -18.52 -8.98
N GLN A 30 -7.55 -18.59 -8.94
CA GLN A 30 -6.77 -18.95 -7.75
C GLN A 30 -6.53 -17.77 -6.81
N TRP A 31 -6.81 -16.54 -7.25
CA TRP A 31 -6.59 -15.36 -6.44
C TRP A 31 -7.69 -15.23 -5.39
N VAL A 32 -7.27 -15.11 -4.13
CA VAL A 32 -8.16 -14.89 -2.98
C VAL A 32 -8.05 -13.42 -2.58
N PRO A 33 -9.09 -12.60 -2.76
CA PRO A 33 -9.03 -11.18 -2.42
C PRO A 33 -8.94 -11.00 -0.90
N PRO A 34 -8.18 -9.99 -0.41
CA PRO A 34 -8.21 -9.62 1.00
C PRO A 34 -9.58 -9.03 1.37
N LEU A 35 -9.91 -9.07 2.66
CA LEU A 35 -11.08 -8.35 3.17
C LEU A 35 -10.87 -6.85 2.98
N ALA A 36 -11.81 -6.17 2.31
CA ALA A 36 -11.68 -4.75 1.95
C ALA A 36 -11.42 -3.85 3.18
N SER A 37 -12.04 -4.15 4.32
CA SER A 37 -11.85 -3.42 5.57
C SER A 37 -10.42 -3.57 6.13
N GLU A 38 -9.83 -4.77 6.02
CA GLU A 38 -8.46 -5.02 6.47
C GLU A 38 -7.43 -4.45 5.50
N ALA A 39 -7.72 -4.46 4.20
CA ALA A 39 -6.88 -3.79 3.22
C ALA A 39 -6.88 -2.27 3.46
N GLY A 40 -8.05 -1.67 3.68
CA GLY A 40 -8.19 -0.24 3.93
C GLY A 40 -7.55 0.22 5.26
N SER A 41 -7.61 -0.60 6.30
CA SER A 41 -7.03 -0.25 7.61
C SER A 41 -5.52 -0.06 7.58
N GLN A 42 -4.82 -0.69 6.62
CA GLN A 42 -3.39 -0.53 6.43
C GLN A 42 -3.01 0.89 5.98
N LEU A 43 -3.86 1.59 5.22
CA LEU A 43 -3.61 2.96 4.78
C LEU A 43 -4.11 4.01 5.78
N ASP A 44 -4.89 3.60 6.79
CA ASP A 44 -5.42 4.51 7.81
C ASP A 44 -4.36 4.83 8.87
N ARG A 45 -3.92 6.10 8.93
CA ARG A 45 -2.94 6.57 9.94
C ARG A 45 -3.39 6.40 11.38
N ARG A 46 -4.68 6.17 11.64
CA ARG A 46 -5.19 5.89 13.00
C ARG A 46 -4.84 4.47 13.47
N HIS A 47 -4.40 3.58 12.57
CA HIS A 47 -4.02 2.22 12.90
C HIS A 47 -2.85 2.21 13.92
N PRO A 48 -2.86 1.36 14.97
CA PRO A 48 -1.88 1.39 16.05
C PRO A 48 -0.41 1.29 15.62
N PHE A 49 -0.14 0.65 14.47
CA PHE A 49 1.20 0.58 13.87
C PHE A 49 1.85 1.98 13.73
N TYR A 50 1.07 2.99 13.33
CA TYR A 50 1.55 4.35 13.10
C TYR A 50 1.87 5.14 14.36
N ARG A 51 1.61 4.57 15.56
CA ARG A 51 2.02 5.18 16.83
C ARG A 51 3.53 5.08 17.05
N HIS A 52 4.19 4.12 16.42
CA HIS A 52 5.61 3.85 16.60
C HIS A 52 6.36 3.71 15.27
N SER A 53 5.71 3.20 14.23
CA SER A 53 6.29 2.93 12.91
C SER A 53 5.71 3.83 11.84
N ASP A 54 6.26 3.78 10.63
CA ASP A 54 5.76 4.57 9.49
C ASP A 54 5.68 3.74 8.21
N ALA A 55 4.90 4.21 7.24
CA ALA A 55 4.78 3.59 5.92
C ALA A 55 4.47 4.61 4.83
N ALA A 56 5.09 4.43 3.66
CA ALA A 56 4.78 5.17 2.45
C ALA A 56 4.15 4.23 1.41
N PHE A 57 3.11 4.71 0.74
CA PHE A 57 2.39 3.97 -0.29
C PHE A 57 2.56 4.73 -1.60
N PHE A 58 2.92 4.04 -2.67
CA PHE A 58 3.13 4.64 -3.98
C PHE A 58 2.24 3.97 -5.02
N LEU A 59 1.75 4.78 -5.95
CA LEU A 59 0.93 4.33 -7.08
C LEU A 59 1.57 4.79 -8.38
N VAL A 60 1.52 3.92 -9.39
CA VAL A 60 1.87 4.25 -10.77
C VAL A 60 0.58 4.47 -11.56
N ARG A 61 0.48 5.61 -12.25
CA ARG A 61 -0.59 5.87 -13.22
C ARG A 61 -0.07 5.96 -14.65
N GLU A 62 -0.81 5.36 -15.57
CA GLU A 62 -0.64 5.57 -17.01
C GLU A 62 -1.05 6.99 -17.40
N SER A 63 -0.67 7.41 -18.62
CA SER A 63 -1.13 8.69 -19.19
C SER A 63 -2.66 8.74 -19.35
N THR A 64 -3.32 7.59 -19.43
CA THR A 64 -4.79 7.44 -19.45
C THR A 64 -5.44 7.70 -18.08
N GLY A 65 -4.64 7.84 -17.02
CA GLY A 65 -5.12 7.98 -15.63
C GLY A 65 -5.36 6.66 -14.91
N ARG A 66 -5.26 5.52 -15.60
CA ARG A 66 -5.44 4.19 -15.02
C ARG A 66 -4.26 3.82 -14.10
N ALA A 67 -4.56 3.26 -12.93
CA ALA A 67 -3.54 2.68 -12.06
C ALA A 67 -2.91 1.44 -12.72
N ALA A 68 -1.58 1.32 -12.66
CA ALA A 68 -0.83 0.28 -13.36
C ALA A 68 0.20 -0.45 -12.50
N GLY A 69 0.42 0.00 -11.27
CA GLY A 69 1.33 -0.63 -10.32
C GLY A 69 1.22 0.05 -8.97
N ARG A 70 1.57 -0.66 -7.90
CA ARG A 70 1.62 -0.10 -6.55
C ARG A 70 2.77 -0.70 -5.74
N ILE A 71 3.16 -0.04 -4.65
CA ILE A 71 4.08 -0.58 -3.66
C ILE A 71 3.87 0.11 -2.31
N ALA A 72 4.00 -0.65 -1.22
CA ALA A 72 4.12 -0.13 0.14
C ALA A 72 5.55 -0.33 0.66
N VAL A 73 6.07 0.69 1.34
CA VAL A 73 7.37 0.65 2.02
C VAL A 73 7.16 0.99 3.48
N LEU A 74 7.54 0.09 4.38
CA LEU A 74 7.31 0.23 5.82
C LEU A 74 8.65 0.38 6.55
N ASP A 75 8.70 1.35 7.47
CA ASP A 75 9.73 1.46 8.50
C ASP A 75 9.18 0.91 9.82
N ASN A 76 9.49 -0.35 10.11
CA ASN A 76 9.14 -0.97 11.38
C ASN A 76 10.18 -0.61 12.44
N ARG A 77 9.94 0.47 13.19
CA ARG A 77 10.90 0.98 14.18
C ARG A 77 11.22 -0.02 15.29
N HIS A 78 10.22 -0.74 15.80
CA HIS A 78 10.46 -1.76 16.83
C HIS A 78 11.34 -2.90 16.31
N PHE A 79 11.15 -3.34 15.06
CA PHE A 79 12.05 -4.32 14.44
C PHE A 79 13.48 -3.75 14.32
N ASN A 80 13.61 -2.53 13.82
CA ASN A 80 14.90 -1.88 13.64
C ASN A 80 15.64 -1.66 14.97
N GLU A 81 14.93 -1.25 16.02
CA GLU A 81 15.48 -1.07 17.37
C GLU A 81 15.93 -2.40 17.99
N PHE A 82 15.11 -3.45 17.89
CA PHE A 82 15.42 -4.77 18.42
C PHE A 82 16.65 -5.39 17.75
N ASN A 83 16.72 -5.31 16.42
CA ASN A 83 17.81 -5.91 15.63
C ASN A 83 19.04 -5.00 15.48
N ARG A 84 18.92 -3.72 15.86
CA ARG A 84 19.94 -2.67 15.62
C ARG A 84 20.26 -2.48 14.14
N GLU A 85 19.21 -2.44 13.32
CA GLU A 85 19.30 -2.31 11.87
C GLU A 85 18.54 -1.07 11.35
N ARG A 86 18.66 -0.82 10.05
CA ARG A 86 17.90 0.18 9.30
C ARG A 86 17.24 -0.50 8.11
N THR A 87 16.32 -1.39 8.41
CA THR A 87 15.66 -2.26 7.45
C THR A 87 14.32 -1.66 7.05
N ALA A 88 14.09 -1.55 5.74
CA ALA A 88 12.81 -1.22 5.15
C ALA A 88 12.13 -2.49 4.65
N PHE A 89 10.82 -2.56 4.80
CA PHE A 89 10.03 -3.69 4.32
C PHE A 89 9.20 -3.28 3.11
N PHE A 90 9.23 -4.10 2.07
CA PHE A 90 8.49 -3.87 0.83
C PHE A 90 7.32 -4.86 0.74
N TYR A 91 6.12 -4.32 0.65
CA TYR A 91 4.87 -5.09 0.63
C TYR A 91 3.91 -4.50 -0.42
N LEU A 92 2.79 -5.20 -0.66
CA LEU A 92 1.70 -4.74 -1.53
C LEU A 92 2.24 -4.24 -2.88
N PHE A 93 3.06 -5.06 -3.55
CA PHE A 93 3.64 -4.72 -4.84
C PHE A 93 3.05 -5.59 -5.95
N GLU A 94 2.64 -4.93 -7.02
CA GLU A 94 2.06 -5.50 -8.24
C GLU A 94 2.50 -4.69 -9.46
#